data_AF-A0A842R0K9-F1
#
_entry.id   AF-A0A842R0K9-F1
#
_cell.length_a   1.000
_cell.length_b   1.000
_cell.length_c   1.000
_cell.angle_alpha   90.00
_cell.angle_beta   90.00
_cell.angle_gamma   90.00
#
_symmetry.space_group_name_H-M   'P 1'
#
loop_
_entity.id
_entity.type
_entity.pdbx_description
1 polymer ?
#
loop_
_entity_poly.entity_id
_entity_poly.type
_entity_poly.pdbx_seq_one_letter_code
_entity_poly.pdbx_strand_id
1 'polypeptide(L)'
;MNGTSEIMMEDREFKVGFCVNPIAGMGGSVGLKGTDGREILEKAIERGAEPRAGERAMAFLKALVPIISRITFLVPEGDMGARWLRELDDERVAQEIMLASIPERTTREDTISFVRAVVEEVDIIVFVGGDGTARDVLEGLQGFQESNIPVIGVPA
;
A
#
# COMPACT_ATOMS: atom_id res chain seq x y z
N MET A 1 -13.78 39.12 -21.14
CA MET A 1 -14.68 37.96 -20.93
C MET A 1 -13.78 36.77 -20.64
N ASN A 2 -14.13 36.05 -19.58
CA ASN A 2 -13.26 35.13 -18.83
C ASN A 2 -12.63 34.05 -19.69
N GLY A 3 -11.30 33.97 -19.59
CA GLY A 3 -10.57 32.76 -19.93
C GLY A 3 -10.93 31.67 -18.92
N THR A 4 -11.69 30.69 -19.37
CA THR A 4 -11.64 29.36 -18.80
C THR A 4 -10.30 28.78 -19.18
N SER A 5 -9.33 28.92 -18.28
CA SER A 5 -8.15 28.05 -18.27
C SER A 5 -8.67 26.64 -18.01
N GLU A 6 -9.00 25.92 -19.07
CA GLU A 6 -8.99 24.47 -19.06
C GLU A 6 -7.63 24.08 -18.50
N ILE A 7 -7.63 23.51 -17.31
CA ILE A 7 -6.45 22.83 -16.78
C ILE A 7 -6.22 21.69 -17.75
N MET A 8 -5.34 21.89 -18.72
CA MET A 8 -4.73 20.83 -19.48
C MET A 8 -4.05 19.95 -18.44
N MET A 9 -4.74 18.91 -17.97
CA MET A 9 -4.05 17.76 -17.41
C MET A 9 -3.26 17.22 -18.59
N GLU A 10 -1.97 17.55 -18.64
CA GLU A 10 -1.03 16.83 -19.50
C GLU A 10 -1.33 15.34 -19.36
N ASP A 11 -1.24 14.59 -20.46
CA ASP A 11 -1.33 13.11 -20.51
C ASP A 11 -0.18 12.46 -19.72
N ARG A 12 0.00 12.87 -18.46
CA ARG A 12 0.94 12.28 -17.53
C ARG A 12 0.21 11.11 -16.89
N GLU A 13 0.89 9.98 -16.95
CA GLU A 13 0.51 8.76 -16.27
C GLU A 13 0.33 9.03 -14.77
N PHE A 14 -0.82 8.64 -14.19
CA PHE A 14 -1.07 8.82 -12.77
C PHE A 14 -0.45 7.65 -12.00
N LYS A 15 0.55 7.93 -11.16
CA LYS A 15 1.34 6.91 -10.47
C LYS A 15 0.91 6.74 -9.02
N VAL A 16 0.64 5.49 -8.64
CA VAL A 16 0.22 5.12 -7.29
C VAL A 16 1.26 4.22 -6.65
N GLY A 17 1.87 4.67 -5.55
CA GLY A 17 2.67 3.80 -4.69
C GLY A 17 1.75 2.94 -3.84
N PHE A 18 1.64 1.64 -4.14
CA PHE A 18 0.72 0.75 -3.43
C PHE A 18 1.47 -0.33 -2.64
N CYS A 19 1.23 -0.40 -1.33
CA CYS A 19 1.76 -1.47 -0.50
C CYS A 19 0.73 -2.04 0.48
N VAL A 20 0.92 -3.30 0.83
CA VAL A 20 0.11 -4.07 1.75
C VAL A 20 1.02 -4.56 2.86
N ASN A 21 0.63 -4.36 4.12
CA ASN A 21 1.25 -5.08 5.22
C ASN A 21 0.58 -6.47 5.32
N PRO A 22 1.24 -7.58 4.92
CA PRO A 22 0.59 -8.88 4.81
C PRO A 22 0.08 -9.41 6.15
N ILE A 23 0.61 -8.92 7.27
CA ILE A 23 0.24 -9.35 8.62
C ILE A 23 -0.79 -8.43 9.30
N ALA A 24 -1.28 -7.39 8.62
CA ALA A 24 -2.25 -6.47 9.21
C ALA A 24 -3.64 -7.09 9.42
N GLY A 25 -4.34 -6.61 10.45
CA GLY A 25 -5.67 -7.10 10.86
C GLY A 25 -5.65 -8.18 11.94
N MET A 26 -4.47 -8.73 12.28
CA MET A 26 -4.37 -9.83 13.26
C MET A 26 -4.47 -9.40 14.74
N GLY A 27 -4.19 -8.14 15.10
CA GLY A 27 -4.22 -7.69 16.49
C GLY A 27 -5.64 -7.42 17.00
N GLY A 28 -6.44 -6.74 16.17
CA GLY A 28 -7.80 -6.34 16.51
C GLY A 28 -8.79 -7.51 16.61
N SER A 29 -8.61 -8.56 15.80
CA SER A 29 -9.47 -9.74 15.79
C SER A 29 -9.44 -10.55 17.10
N VAL A 30 -8.38 -10.41 17.89
CA VAL A 30 -8.18 -11.14 19.16
C VAL A 30 -8.17 -10.24 20.41
N GLY A 31 -8.63 -8.99 20.27
CA GLY A 31 -8.71 -8.02 21.37
C GLY A 31 -7.34 -7.52 21.87
N LEU A 32 -6.29 -7.69 21.07
CA LEU A 32 -4.95 -7.18 21.37
C LEU A 32 -4.79 -5.78 20.76
N LYS A 33 -4.12 -4.87 21.46
CA LYS A 33 -3.82 -3.52 20.93
C LYS A 33 -2.72 -3.64 19.85
N GLY A 34 -3.11 -4.01 18.63
CA GLY A 34 -2.19 -4.20 17.50
C GLY A 34 -1.41 -5.51 17.54
N THR A 35 -0.46 -5.66 16.61
CA THR A 35 0.51 -6.78 16.54
C THR A 35 1.95 -6.29 16.75
N ASP A 36 2.10 -5.16 17.45
CA ASP A 36 3.41 -4.52 17.65
C ASP A 36 4.26 -5.38 18.60
N GLY A 37 5.07 -6.27 18.02
CA GLY A 37 5.94 -7.19 18.74
C GLY A 37 5.73 -8.65 18.33
N ARG A 38 6.85 -9.37 18.10
CA ARG A 38 6.87 -10.76 17.64
C ARG A 38 6.02 -11.70 18.53
N GLU A 39 6.05 -11.49 19.84
CA GLU A 39 5.31 -12.28 20.82
C GLU A 39 3.78 -12.06 20.74
N ILE A 40 3.34 -10.87 20.35
CA ILE A 40 1.90 -10.54 20.19
C ILE A 40 1.38 -11.14 18.88
N LEU A 41 2.18 -11.09 17.82
CA LEU A 41 1.88 -11.74 16.54
C LEU A 41 1.76 -13.27 16.72
N GLU A 42 2.70 -13.90 17.42
CA GLU A 42 2.66 -15.33 17.71
C GLU A 42 1.39 -15.71 18.51
N LYS A 43 1.04 -14.93 19.56
CA LYS A 43 -0.21 -15.13 20.32
C LYS A 43 -1.48 -14.91 19.50
N ALA A 44 -1.47 -14.02 18.50
CA ALA A 44 -2.61 -13.81 17.61
C ALA A 44 -2.80 -15.01 16.68
N ILE A 45 -1.71 -15.54 16.11
CA ILE A 45 -1.72 -16.74 15.27
C ILE A 45 -2.21 -17.95 16.08
N GLU A 46 -1.72 -18.14 17.31
CA GLU A 46 -2.20 -19.22 18.21
C GLU A 46 -3.70 -19.15 18.51
N ARG A 47 -4.29 -17.94 18.45
CA ARG A 47 -5.72 -17.70 18.64
C ARG A 47 -6.53 -17.80 17.33
N GLY A 48 -5.91 -18.20 16.23
CA GLY A 48 -6.57 -18.34 14.92
C GLY A 48 -6.83 -17.01 14.22
N ALA A 49 -6.07 -15.95 14.53
CA ALA A 49 -6.18 -14.70 13.80
C ALA A 49 -5.70 -14.87 12.35
N GLU A 50 -6.56 -14.55 11.39
CA GLU A 50 -6.20 -14.51 9.97
C GLU A 50 -5.96 -13.06 9.53
N PRO A 51 -4.98 -12.81 8.64
CA PRO A 51 -4.76 -11.49 8.08
C PRO A 51 -5.94 -11.06 7.21
N ARG A 52 -6.41 -9.82 7.40
CA ARG A 52 -7.50 -9.22 6.59
C ARG A 52 -6.99 -8.31 5.48
N ALA A 53 -5.70 -7.99 5.51
CA ALA A 53 -5.08 -7.06 4.58
C ALA A 53 -5.29 -7.45 3.11
N GLY A 54 -5.20 -8.74 2.77
CA GLY A 54 -5.44 -9.22 1.41
C GLY A 54 -6.86 -8.97 0.90
N GLU A 55 -7.87 -9.28 1.71
CA GLU A 55 -9.28 -9.03 1.36
C GLU A 55 -9.53 -7.54 1.12
N ARG A 56 -8.93 -6.69 1.95
CA ARG A 56 -9.04 -5.22 1.86
C ARG A 56 -8.31 -4.65 0.65
N ALA A 57 -7.11 -5.18 0.35
CA ALA A 57 -6.37 -4.86 -0.86
C ALA A 57 -7.20 -5.18 -2.11
N MET A 58 -7.76 -6.39 -2.18
CA MET A 58 -8.59 -6.80 -3.32
C MET A 58 -9.87 -5.99 -3.45
N ALA A 59 -10.53 -5.65 -2.33
CA ALA A 59 -11.71 -4.79 -2.34
C ALA A 59 -11.39 -3.38 -2.88
N PHE A 60 -10.26 -2.81 -2.47
CA PHE A 60 -9.77 -1.53 -2.97
C PHE A 60 -9.46 -1.58 -4.47
N LEU A 61 -8.66 -2.55 -4.91
CA LEU A 61 -8.28 -2.69 -6.32
C LEU A 61 -9.50 -2.93 -7.23
N LYS A 62 -10.46 -3.74 -6.80
CA LYS A 62 -11.72 -3.96 -7.54
C LYS A 62 -12.53 -2.68 -7.71
N ALA A 63 -12.52 -1.78 -6.74
CA ALA A 63 -13.19 -0.49 -6.85
C ALA A 63 -12.52 0.44 -7.88
N LEU A 64 -11.23 0.24 -8.17
CA LEU A 64 -10.48 1.02 -9.17
C LEU A 64 -10.59 0.47 -10.59
N VAL A 65 -11.10 -0.74 -10.81
CA VAL A 65 -11.27 -1.36 -12.14
C VAL A 65 -11.87 -0.44 -13.22
N PRO A 66 -12.86 0.44 -12.93
CA PRO A 66 -13.40 1.37 -13.92
C PRO A 66 -12.38 2.40 -14.44
N ILE A 67 -11.33 2.69 -13.69
CA ILE A 67 -10.30 3.68 -14.01
C ILE A 67 -8.88 3.11 -14.06
N ILE A 68 -8.72 1.79 -13.91
CA ILE A 68 -7.42 1.17 -13.64
C ILE A 68 -6.41 1.35 -14.77
N SER A 69 -6.88 1.46 -16.02
CA SER A 69 -6.04 1.72 -17.20
C SER A 69 -5.42 3.12 -17.23
N ARG A 70 -5.79 3.99 -16.29
CA ARG A 70 -5.24 5.36 -16.13
C ARG A 70 -4.21 5.43 -15.01
N ILE A 71 -3.92 4.30 -14.37
CA ILE A 71 -3.09 4.22 -13.16
C ILE A 71 -1.93 3.28 -13.44
N THR A 72 -0.74 3.71 -13.06
CA THR A 72 0.44 2.85 -12.99
C THR A 72 0.83 2.64 -11.53
N PHE A 73 0.85 1.38 -11.11
CA PHE A 73 1.12 1.01 -9.73
C PHE A 73 2.62 0.73 -9.52
N LEU A 74 3.26 1.50 -8.65
CA LEU A 74 4.59 1.17 -8.16
C LEU A 74 4.41 0.33 -6.88
N VAL A 75 4.90 -0.91 -6.89
CA VAL A 75 4.61 -1.89 -5.83
C VAL A 75 5.83 -2.70 -5.40
N PRO A 76 5.86 -3.21 -4.15
CA PRO A 76 6.74 -4.29 -3.78
C PRO A 76 6.32 -5.61 -4.44
N GLU A 77 7.26 -6.54 -4.58
CA GLU A 77 6.98 -7.91 -5.03
C GLU A 77 6.13 -8.70 -4.00
N GLY A 78 5.44 -9.75 -4.48
CA GLY A 78 4.72 -10.70 -3.63
C GLY A 78 3.52 -10.11 -2.87
N ASP A 79 3.27 -10.63 -1.66
CA ASP A 79 2.11 -10.31 -0.81
C ASP A 79 2.08 -8.85 -0.33
N MET A 80 3.18 -8.12 -0.48
CA MET A 80 3.25 -6.70 -0.16
C MET A 80 2.68 -5.79 -1.25
N GLY A 81 2.32 -6.31 -2.43
CA GLY A 81 1.72 -5.49 -3.47
C GLY A 81 1.42 -6.25 -4.76
N ALA A 82 2.46 -6.65 -5.49
CA ALA A 82 2.37 -7.19 -6.84
C ALA A 82 1.43 -8.41 -6.97
N ARG A 83 1.35 -9.26 -5.95
CA ARG A 83 0.44 -10.40 -5.95
C ARG A 83 -1.02 -9.98 -6.16
N TRP A 84 -1.47 -8.94 -5.46
CA TRP A 84 -2.88 -8.52 -5.49
C TRP A 84 -3.28 -7.94 -6.84
N LEU A 85 -2.36 -7.24 -7.50
CA LEU A 85 -2.56 -6.74 -8.87
C LEU A 85 -2.61 -7.90 -9.88
N ARG A 86 -1.79 -8.95 -9.70
CA ARG A 86 -1.88 -10.17 -10.52
C ARG A 86 -3.18 -10.94 -10.27
N GLU A 87 -3.62 -11.04 -9.02
CA GLU A 87 -4.89 -11.71 -8.65
C GLU A 87 -6.13 -10.98 -9.19
N LEU A 88 -6.03 -9.70 -9.55
CA LEU A 88 -7.10 -8.98 -10.22
C LEU A 88 -7.34 -9.49 -11.65
N ASP A 89 -6.31 -10.05 -12.29
CA ASP A 89 -6.36 -10.68 -13.63
C ASP A 89 -6.98 -9.77 -14.71
N ASP A 90 -6.58 -8.48 -14.71
CA ASP A 90 -7.04 -7.48 -15.68
C ASP A 90 -5.85 -7.00 -16.52
N GLU A 91 -5.92 -7.21 -17.84
CA GLU A 91 -4.85 -6.89 -18.80
C GLU A 91 -4.50 -5.40 -18.87
N ARG A 92 -5.36 -4.53 -18.35
CA ARG A 92 -5.16 -3.08 -18.33
C ARG A 92 -4.33 -2.60 -17.14
N VAL A 93 -4.02 -3.49 -16.20
CA VAL A 93 -3.20 -3.18 -15.04
C VAL A 93 -1.76 -2.91 -15.47
N ALA A 94 -1.30 -1.68 -15.27
CA ALA A 94 0.10 -1.30 -15.38
C ALA A 94 0.75 -1.33 -13.98
N GLN A 95 1.91 -2.00 -13.85
CA GLN A 95 2.67 -2.03 -12.61
C GLN A 95 4.18 -2.07 -12.83
N GLU A 96 4.91 -1.49 -11.87
CA GLU A 96 6.37 -1.50 -11.78
C GLU A 96 6.81 -2.04 -10.41
N ILE A 97 7.80 -2.94 -10.40
CA ILE A 97 8.31 -3.55 -9.17
C ILE A 97 9.45 -2.70 -8.61
N MET A 98 9.20 -2.04 -7.48
CA MET A 98 10.17 -1.16 -6.81
C MET A 98 11.07 -1.92 -5.81
N LEU A 99 10.59 -3.05 -5.28
CA LEU A 99 11.33 -3.95 -4.40
C LEU A 99 11.13 -5.39 -4.85
N ALA A 100 12.07 -5.91 -5.64
CA ALA A 100 11.97 -7.24 -6.25
C ALA A 100 12.25 -8.41 -5.28
N SER A 101 12.93 -8.15 -4.17
CA SER A 101 13.33 -9.17 -3.20
C SER A 101 12.68 -8.88 -1.85
N ILE A 102 11.46 -9.38 -1.66
CA ILE A 102 10.74 -9.32 -0.39
C ILE A 102 10.90 -10.66 0.34
N PRO A 103 11.32 -10.68 1.62
CA PRO A 103 11.43 -11.91 2.38
C PRO A 103 10.05 -12.55 2.61
N GLU A 104 10.00 -13.88 2.78
CA GLU A 104 8.76 -14.60 3.12
C GLU A 104 8.08 -14.05 4.40
N ARG A 105 8.88 -13.52 5.33
CA ARG A 105 8.40 -12.84 6.52
C ARG A 105 8.81 -11.38 6.46
N THR A 106 7.83 -10.53 6.19
CA THR A 106 8.02 -9.09 6.08
C THR A 106 8.13 -8.43 7.45
N THR A 107 8.84 -7.32 7.51
CA THR A 107 9.00 -6.49 8.71
C THR A 107 8.53 -5.05 8.46
N ARG A 108 8.54 -4.23 9.53
CA ARG A 108 8.25 -2.79 9.40
C ARG A 108 9.23 -2.10 8.45
N GLU A 109 10.48 -2.55 8.43
CA GLU A 109 11.55 -1.98 7.61
C GLU A 109 11.26 -2.14 6.11
N ASP A 110 10.55 -3.20 5.69
CA ASP A 110 10.15 -3.38 4.29
C ASP A 110 9.15 -2.29 3.86
N THR A 111 8.20 -1.94 4.74
CA THR A 111 7.24 -0.86 4.48
C THR A 111 7.94 0.49 4.40
N ILE A 112 8.84 0.79 5.34
CA ILE A 112 9.62 2.03 5.36
C ILE A 112 10.49 2.15 4.10
N SER A 113 11.16 1.05 3.72
CA SER A 113 12.05 1.02 2.56
C SER A 113 11.28 1.23 1.25
N PHE A 114 10.10 0.61 1.13
CA PHE A 114 9.24 0.84 -0.02
C PHE A 114 8.82 2.31 -0.14
N VAL A 115 8.32 2.90 0.96
CA VAL A 115 7.87 4.29 0.95
C VAL A 115 8.98 5.25 0.54
N ARG A 116 10.20 5.05 1.05
CA ARG A 116 11.38 5.84 0.66
C ARG A 116 11.73 5.68 -0.82
N ALA A 117 11.54 4.50 -1.38
CA ALA A 117 11.86 4.22 -2.78
C ALA A 117 10.87 4.86 -3.75
N VAL A 118 9.61 5.09 -3.35
CA VAL A 118 8.55 5.54 -4.27
C VAL A 118 8.08 6.98 -4.07
N VAL A 119 8.38 7.59 -2.92
CA VAL A 119 7.79 8.88 -2.51
C VAL A 119 7.98 10.03 -3.50
N GLU A 120 9.10 10.05 -4.24
CA GLU A 120 9.38 11.07 -5.26
C GLU A 120 8.90 10.68 -6.67
N GLU A 121 8.44 9.44 -6.86
CA GLU A 121 8.04 8.89 -8.16
C GLU A 121 6.53 8.78 -8.35
N VAL A 122 5.74 9.00 -7.29
CA VAL A 122 4.29 8.76 -7.29
C VAL A 122 3.49 10.03 -7.03
N ASP A 123 2.24 10.04 -7.47
CA ASP A 123 1.28 11.10 -7.20
C ASP A 123 0.56 10.91 -5.85
N ILE A 124 0.52 9.67 -5.37
CA ILE A 124 -0.13 9.28 -4.11
C ILE A 124 0.44 7.96 -3.60
N ILE A 125 0.52 7.83 -2.27
CA ILE A 125 0.81 6.56 -1.61
C ILE A 125 -0.48 6.00 -1.02
N VAL A 126 -0.76 4.73 -1.32
CA VAL A 126 -1.86 3.98 -0.73
C VAL A 126 -1.30 2.78 0.00
N PHE A 127 -1.61 2.65 1.28
CA PHE A 127 -1.22 1.48 2.06
C PHE A 127 -2.44 0.72 2.58
N VAL A 128 -2.34 -0.61 2.66
CA VAL A 128 -3.33 -1.46 3.33
C VAL A 128 -2.75 -1.95 4.65
N GLY A 129 -3.35 -1.54 5.76
CA GLY A 129 -2.81 -1.81 7.09
C GLY A 129 -3.60 -1.19 8.23
N GLY A 130 -3.03 -1.23 9.43
CA GLY A 130 -3.55 -0.56 10.62
C GLY A 130 -2.65 0.59 11.09
N ASP A 131 -2.85 1.06 12.32
CA ASP A 131 -2.10 2.18 12.90
C ASP A 131 -0.57 1.96 12.88
N GLY A 132 -0.12 0.71 13.12
CA GLY A 132 1.31 0.36 13.03
C GLY A 132 1.87 0.65 11.63
N THR A 133 1.18 0.18 10.59
CA THR A 133 1.55 0.46 9.19
C THR A 133 1.49 1.95 8.88
N ALA A 134 0.51 2.69 9.41
CA ALA A 134 0.45 4.15 9.24
C ALA A 134 1.69 4.85 9.85
N ARG A 135 2.18 4.40 11.01
CA ARG A 135 3.43 4.90 11.61
C ARG A 135 4.64 4.57 10.73
N ASP A 136 4.69 3.38 10.16
CA ASP A 136 5.79 2.93 9.31
C ASP A 136 5.84 3.74 8.01
N VAL A 137 4.69 4.03 7.42
CA VAL A 137 4.57 4.93 6.26
C VAL A 137 5.02 6.34 6.63
N LEU A 138 4.56 6.88 7.76
CA LEU A 138 4.99 8.20 8.23
C LEU A 138 6.51 8.26 8.46
N GLU A 139 7.11 7.20 8.97
CA GLU A 139 8.56 7.08 9.16
C GLU A 139 9.31 7.02 7.81
N GLY A 140 8.77 6.30 6.82
CA GLY A 140 9.31 6.28 5.46
C GLY A 140 9.31 7.65 4.78
N LEU A 141 8.33 8.50 5.11
CA LEU A 141 8.23 9.87 4.58
C LEU A 141 9.15 10.88 5.29
N GLN A 142 9.79 10.51 6.40
CA GLN A 142 10.73 11.41 7.08
C GLN A 142 11.92 11.73 6.16
N GLY A 143 12.20 13.02 5.98
CA GLY A 143 13.20 13.51 5.05
C GLY A 143 12.63 14.03 3.72
N PHE A 144 11.37 13.72 3.41
CA PHE A 144 10.69 14.13 2.17
C PHE A 144 9.61 15.19 2.42
N GLN A 145 9.87 16.11 3.37
CA GLN A 145 8.87 17.09 3.83
C GLN A 145 8.39 18.04 2.73
N GLU A 146 9.20 18.25 1.69
CA GLU A 146 8.85 19.10 0.53
C GLU A 146 7.93 18.39 -0.46
N SER A 147 7.86 17.05 -0.45
CA SER A 147 7.10 16.26 -1.42
C SER A 147 5.58 16.40 -1.26
N ASN A 148 5.09 16.83 -0.08
CA ASN A 148 3.65 17.01 0.25
C ASN A 148 2.73 15.92 -0.31
N ILE A 149 3.22 14.68 -0.33
CA ILE A 149 2.61 13.56 -1.03
C ILE A 149 1.32 13.12 -0.32
N PRO A 150 0.17 13.03 -1.00
CA PRO A 150 -1.03 12.46 -0.41
C PRO A 150 -0.82 11.02 0.01
N VAL A 151 -1.38 10.65 1.17
CA VAL A 151 -1.36 9.28 1.69
C VAL A 151 -2.78 8.84 2.03
N ILE A 152 -3.20 7.68 1.52
CA ILE A 152 -4.47 7.05 1.87
C ILE A 152 -4.21 5.71 2.56
N GLY A 153 -4.80 5.53 3.74
CA GLY A 153 -4.84 4.25 4.43
C GLY A 153 -6.12 3.48 4.10
N VAL A 154 -5.97 2.23 3.70
CA VAL A 154 -7.05 1.24 3.57
C VAL A 154 -7.03 0.37 4.84
N PRO A 155 -8.03 0.49 5.74
CA PRO A 155 -8.03 -0.24 7.00
C PRO A 155 -8.11 -1.76 6.79
N ALA A 156 -7.16 -2.49 7.39
CA ALA A 156 -7.13 -3.96 7.43
C ALA A 156 -8.28 -4.53 8.31
#